data_AF-A0A094J2F3-F1
#
_entry.id   AF-A0A094J2F3-F1
#
_cell.length_a   1.000
_cell.length_b   1.000
_cell.length_c   1.000
_cell.angle_alpha   90.00
_cell.angle_beta   90.00
_cell.angle_gamma   90.00
#
_symmetry.space_group_name_H-M   'P 1'
#
loop_
_entity.id
_entity.type
_entity.pdbx_description
1 polymer ?
#
loop_
_entity_poly.entity_id
_entity_poly.type
_entity_poly.pdbx_seq_one_letter_code
_entity_poly.pdbx_strand_id
1 'polypeptide(L)' 'MLTDYLTKQHVDVIATREPGGIDIAEQIRSVILHPNNNRMDARTEALLYAAARRQHLVEK' A
#
# COMPACT_ATOMS: atom_id res chain seq x y z
N MET A 1 -5.31 0.42 18.45
CA MET A 1 -4.20 0.51 17.48
C MET A 1 -3.15 1.52 17.97
N LEU A 2 -1.92 1.50 17.45
CA LEU A 2 -0.87 2.46 17.83
C LEU A 2 -1.31 3.92 17.58
N THR A 3 -2.06 4.14 16.50
CA THR A 3 -2.69 5.41 16.16
C THR A 3 -3.53 5.95 17.32
N ASP A 4 -4.42 5.14 17.89
CA ASP A 4 -5.31 5.54 18.99
C ASP A 4 -4.54 5.93 20.25
N TYR A 5 -3.41 5.26 20.52
CA TYR A 5 -2.54 5.58 21.63
C TYR A 5 -1.87 6.95 21.42
N LEU A 6 -1.33 7.21 20.24
CA LEU A 6 -0.65 8.46 19.90
C LEU A 6 -1.61 9.65 19.82
N THR A 7 -2.82 9.46 19.27
CA THR A 7 -3.85 10.51 19.24
C THR A 7 -4.29 10.92 20.64
N LYS A 8 -4.39 9.97 21.60
CA LYS A 8 -4.66 10.29 23.02
C LYS A 8 -3.55 11.12 23.67
N GLN A 9 -2.33 11.05 23.14
CA GLN A 9 -1.20 11.86 23.58
C GLN A 9 -1.10 13.20 22.82
N HIS A 10 -2.12 13.57 22.03
CA HIS A 10 -2.15 14.79 21.23
C HIS A 10 -1.01 14.87 20.20
N VAL A 11 -0.52 13.72 19.73
CA VAL A 11 0.42 13.61 18.62
C VAL A 11 -0.37 13.61 17.32
N ASP A 12 0.06 14.42 16.35
CA ASP A 12 -0.51 14.39 15.00
C ASP A 12 -0.03 13.14 14.25
N VAL A 13 -0.97 12.37 13.69
CA VAL A 13 -0.71 11.04 13.13
C VAL A 13 -1.43 10.87 11.81
N ILE A 14 -0.66 10.50 10.79
CA ILE A 14 -1.19 10.06 9.50
C ILE A 14 -0.98 8.55 9.41
N ALA A 15 -2.08 7.80 9.44
CA ALA A 15 -2.08 6.37 9.24
C ALA A 15 -2.16 6.05 7.75
N THR A 16 -1.37 5.08 7.29
CA THR A 16 -1.29 4.72 5.88
C THR A 16 -0.98 3.23 5.73
N ARG A 17 -1.22 2.64 4.54
CA ARG A 17 -1.08 1.20 4.30
C ARG A 17 -0.49 0.91 2.92
N GLU A 18 0.43 -0.03 2.84
CA GLU A 18 0.99 -0.52 1.58
C GLU A 18 0.85 -2.05 1.43
N PRO A 19 0.73 -2.55 0.18
CA PRO A 19 0.47 -1.80 -1.05
C PRO A 19 -0.97 -1.26 -1.04
N GLY A 20 -1.19 -0.07 -1.60
CA GLY A 20 -2.49 0.62 -1.54
C GLY A 20 -2.39 2.02 -0.94
N GLY A 21 -3.50 2.48 -0.35
CA GLY A 21 -3.60 3.76 0.37
C GLY A 21 -3.94 4.99 -0.48
N ILE A 22 -3.87 4.88 -1.81
CA ILE A 22 -4.36 5.84 -2.82
C ILE A 22 -4.98 5.07 -3.99
N ASP A 23 -5.75 5.73 -4.85
CA ASP A 23 -6.53 5.06 -5.91
C ASP A 23 -5.65 4.17 -6.82
N ILE A 24 -4.60 4.72 -7.42
CA ILE A 24 -3.72 3.95 -8.32
C ILE A 24 -3.00 2.82 -7.58
N ALA A 25 -2.56 3.02 -6.33
CA ALA A 25 -1.90 1.96 -5.57
C ALA A 25 -2.88 0.85 -5.15
N GLU A 26 -4.16 1.15 -4.92
CA GLU A 26 -5.20 0.13 -4.66
C GLU A 26 -5.50 -0.68 -5.93
N GLN A 27 -5.48 -0.06 -7.12
CA GLN A 27 -5.59 -0.77 -8.39
C GLN A 27 -4.43 -1.76 -8.56
N ILE A 28 -3.19 -1.34 -8.30
CA ILE A 28 -2.02 -2.25 -8.35
C ILE A 28 -2.14 -3.36 -7.30
N ARG A 29 -2.56 -3.03 -6.07
CA ARG A 29 -2.82 -4.01 -5.01
C ARG A 29 -3.82 -5.07 -5.46
N SER A 30 -4.87 -4.68 -6.17
CA SER A 30 -5.88 -5.62 -6.68
C SER A 30 -5.27 -6.65 -7.63
N VAL A 31 -4.28 -6.25 -8.45
CA VAL A 31 -3.55 -7.14 -9.35
C VAL A 31 -2.65 -8.09 -8.58
N ILE A 32 -1.87 -7.57 -7.61
CA ILE A 32 -0.95 -8.38 -6.80
C ILE A 32 -1.72 -9.46 -6.02
N LEU A 33 -2.83 -9.10 -5.37
CA LEU A 33 -3.56 -9.99 -4.47
C LEU A 33 -4.71 -10.75 -5.15
N HIS A 34 -4.84 -10.63 -6.47
CA HIS A 34 -5.89 -11.34 -7.19
C HIS A 34 -5.63 -12.86 -7.11
N PRO A 35 -6.55 -13.68 -6.57
CA PRO A 35 -6.32 -15.12 -6.39
C PRO A 35 -6.00 -15.86 -7.70
N ASN A 36 -6.52 -15.36 -8.82
CA ASN A 36 -6.29 -15.93 -10.15
C ASN A 36 -4.93 -15.56 -10.77
N ASN A 37 -4.14 -14.65 -10.18
CA ASN A 37 -2.83 -14.24 -10.71
C ASN A 37 -1.69 -15.12 -10.20
N ASN A 38 -1.91 -16.45 -10.15
CA ASN A 38 -0.95 -17.43 -9.62
C ASN A 38 0.23 -17.77 -10.55
N ARG A 39 0.27 -17.15 -11.74
CA ARG A 39 1.35 -17.32 -12.74
C ARG A 39 2.28 -16.11 -12.82
N MET A 40 2.12 -15.12 -11.95
CA MET A 40 2.96 -13.94 -11.94
C MET A 40 4.39 -14.33 -11.56
N ASP A 41 5.36 -13.87 -12.35
CA ASP A 41 6.77 -14.03 -12.01
C ASP A 41 7.12 -13.21 -10.75
N ALA A 42 7.98 -13.76 -9.90
CA ALA A 42 8.35 -13.14 -8.62
C ALA A 42 8.96 -11.74 -8.78
N ARG A 43 9.71 -11.48 -9.87
CA ARG A 43 10.25 -10.13 -10.12
C ARG A 43 9.16 -9.16 -10.57
N THR A 44 8.20 -9.65 -11.37
CA THR A 44 7.05 -8.83 -11.79
C THR A 44 6.23 -8.41 -10.57
N GLU A 45 5.96 -9.33 -9.64
CA GLU A 45 5.30 -9.04 -8.37
C GLU A 45 6.07 -7.97 -7.56
N ALA A 46 7.38 -8.17 -7.38
CA ALA A 46 8.23 -7.23 -6.65
C ALA A 46 8.23 -5.82 -7.27
N LEU A 47 8.24 -5.71 -8.60
CA LEU A 47 8.15 -4.44 -9.31
C LEU A 47 6.79 -3.76 -9.15
N LEU A 48 5.69 -4.52 -9.12
CA LEU A 48 4.36 -3.97 -8.85
C LEU A 48 4.26 -3.44 -7.41
N TYR A 49 4.83 -4.14 -6.43
CA TYR A 49 4.96 -3.60 -5.06
C TYR A 49 5.75 -2.29 -5.04
N ALA A 50 6.86 -2.22 -5.77
CA ALA A 50 7.68 -1.00 -5.86
C ALA A 50 6.91 0.15 -6.54
N ALA A 51 6.16 -0.14 -7.61
CA ALA A 51 5.33 0.83 -8.32
C ALA A 51 4.20 1.37 -7.42
N ALA A 52 3.47 0.49 -6.73
CA ALA A 52 2.42 0.87 -5.79
C ALA A 52 2.96 1.78 -4.68
N ARG A 53 4.09 1.41 -4.07
CA ARG A 53 4.77 2.25 -3.06
C ARG A 53 5.21 3.59 -3.62
N ARG A 54 5.78 3.62 -4.82
CA ARG A 54 6.25 4.86 -5.44
C ARG A 54 5.08 5.82 -5.66
N GLN A 55 3.97 5.33 -6.20
CA GLN A 55 2.78 6.15 -6.43
C GLN A 55 2.20 6.65 -5.11
N HIS A 56 2.10 5.76 -4.11
CA HIS A 56 1.61 6.10 -2.78
C HIS A 56 2.44 7.19 -2.10
N LEU A 57 3.74 7.26 -2.36
CA LEU A 57 4.59 8.34 -1.85
C LEU A 57 4.37 9.68 -2.59
N VAL A 58 4.03 9.66 -3.88
CA VAL A 58 3.84 10.89 -4.68
C VAL A 58 2.53 11.60 -4.34
N GLU A 59 1.45 10.83 -4.15
CA GLU A 59 0.10 11.39 -3.94
C GLU A 59 -0.28 11.53 -2.46
N LYS A 60 0.65 11.26 -1.53
CA LYS A 60 0.44 11.39 -0.08
C LYS A 60 0.52 12.83 0.40
#